data_AF-A0A0P0W6L0-F1
#
_entry.id   AF-A0A0P0W6L0-F1
#
_cell.length_a   1.000
_cell.length_b   1.000
_cell.length_c   1.000
_cell.angle_alpha   90.00
_cell.angle_beta   90.00
_cell.angle_gamma   90.00
#
_symmetry.space_group_name_H-M   'P 1'
#
loop_
_entity.id
_entity.type
_entity.pdbx_description
1 polymer ?
#
loop_
_entity_poly.entity_id
_entity_poly.type
_entity_poly.pdbx_seq_one_letter_code
_entity_poly.pdbx_strand_id
1 'polypeptide(L)'
;MVVGIENYLDPECRKTGKFNCSSDVYSFGLVLLEIACKKDKNSYAQVWERYIDRTLMQAADDRLQGAFDETQMERVIILGLWCCQPNIEMRPMMEQAMDFLESDGPLPKLAKPETSSSAPSN
;
A
#
# COMPACT_ATOMS: atom_id res chain seq x y z
N MET A 1 -12.89 -20.32 4.20
CA MET A 1 -12.10 -19.12 4.54
C MET A 1 -13.04 -18.06 5.08
N VAL A 2 -12.62 -17.30 6.09
CA VAL A 2 -13.37 -16.11 6.53
C VAL A 2 -13.26 -15.08 5.40
N VAL A 3 -14.39 -14.59 4.87
CA VAL A 3 -14.46 -13.66 3.72
C VAL A 3 -13.56 -12.42 3.90
N GLY A 4 -13.27 -12.04 5.14
CA GLY A 4 -12.30 -10.98 5.45
C GLY A 4 -10.87 -11.31 5.04
N ILE A 5 -10.38 -12.52 5.32
CA ILE A 5 -8.97 -12.91 5.14
C ILE A 5 -8.56 -12.88 3.66
N GLU A 6 -9.46 -13.28 2.76
CA GLU A 6 -9.16 -13.33 1.32
C GLU A 6 -8.78 -11.96 0.73
N ASN A 7 -9.25 -10.86 1.35
CA ASN A 7 -9.00 -9.51 0.84
C ASN A 7 -7.66 -8.93 1.30
N TYR A 8 -7.12 -9.36 2.44
CA TYR A 8 -5.81 -8.90 2.93
C TYR A 8 -4.65 -9.73 2.40
N LEU A 9 -4.95 -10.90 1.84
CA LEU A 9 -3.94 -11.85 1.38
C LEU A 9 -3.22 -11.32 0.14
N ASP A 10 -1.88 -11.31 0.20
CA ASP A 10 -1.02 -11.02 -0.94
C ASP A 10 -1.45 -11.84 -2.17
N PRO A 11 -1.63 -11.21 -3.35
CA PRO A 11 -1.94 -11.90 -4.59
C PRO A 11 -1.02 -13.10 -4.88
N GLU A 12 0.26 -13.04 -4.48
CA GLU A 12 1.17 -14.18 -4.63
C GLU A 12 0.86 -15.32 -3.65
N CYS A 13 0.53 -15.01 -2.39
CA CYS A 13 0.06 -15.99 -1.42
C CYS A 13 -1.26 -16.63 -1.85
N ARG A 14 -2.17 -15.86 -2.44
CA ARG A 14 -3.43 -16.38 -3.01
C ARG A 14 -3.18 -17.39 -4.12
N LYS A 15 -2.17 -17.14 -4.96
CA LYS A 15 -1.82 -18.02 -6.09
C LYS A 15 -1.06 -19.28 -5.66
N THR A 16 -0.12 -19.13 -4.73
CA THR A 16 0.85 -20.18 -4.39
C THR A 16 0.53 -20.92 -3.10
N GLY A 17 -0.29 -20.33 -2.22
CA GLY A 17 -0.52 -20.78 -0.85
C GLY A 17 0.67 -20.59 0.09
N LYS A 18 1.77 -19.98 -0.38
CA LYS A 18 2.99 -19.78 0.41
C LYS A 18 2.96 -18.42 1.09
N PHE A 19 3.14 -18.41 2.41
CA PHE A 19 3.25 -17.20 3.21
C PHE A 19 4.73 -16.89 3.49
N ASN A 20 5.09 -15.62 3.47
CA ASN A 20 6.43 -15.13 3.79
C ASN A 20 6.36 -13.74 4.45
N CYS A 21 7.49 -13.23 4.95
CA CYS A 21 7.53 -11.92 5.61
C CYS A 21 7.02 -10.78 4.70
N SER A 22 7.25 -10.86 3.38
CA SER A 22 6.77 -9.84 2.44
C SER A 22 5.26 -9.86 2.25
N SER A 23 4.62 -11.02 2.42
CA SER A 23 3.16 -11.12 2.42
C SER A 23 2.52 -10.52 3.67
N ASP A 24 3.22 -10.57 4.81
CA ASP A 24 2.81 -9.87 6.02
C ASP A 24 2.93 -8.34 5.82
N VAL A 25 4.01 -7.89 5.16
CA VAL A 25 4.18 -6.46 4.77
C VAL A 25 3.04 -6.00 3.86
N TYR A 26 2.66 -6.80 2.85
CA TYR A 26 1.53 -6.48 1.98
C TYR A 26 0.22 -6.34 2.78
N SER A 27 -0.07 -7.31 3.66
CA SER A 27 -1.27 -7.31 4.50
C SER A 27 -1.31 -6.08 5.42
N PHE A 28 -0.16 -5.72 6.01
CA PHE A 28 0.01 -4.51 6.80
C PHE A 28 -0.29 -3.24 5.99
N GLY A 29 0.26 -3.15 4.76
CA GLY A 29 -0.02 -2.03 3.85
C GLY A 29 -1.50 -1.83 3.54
N LEU A 30 -2.24 -2.93 3.34
CA LEU A 30 -3.68 -2.87 3.13
C LEU A 30 -4.43 -2.34 4.35
N VAL A 31 -4.01 -2.72 5.55
CA VAL A 31 -4.60 -2.20 6.80
C VAL A 31 -4.33 -0.70 6.94
N LEU A 32 -3.12 -0.23 6.62
CA LEU A 32 -2.82 1.21 6.62
C LEU A 32 -3.72 1.97 5.65
N LEU A 33 -3.89 1.45 4.42
CA LEU A 33 -4.78 2.04 3.43
C LEU A 33 -6.25 1.99 3.86
N GLU A 34 -6.69 0.96 4.57
CA GLU A 34 -8.06 0.88 5.08
C GLU A 34 -8.34 1.86 6.23
N ILE A 35 -7.33 2.13 7.05
CA ILE A 35 -7.42 3.12 8.14
C ILE A 35 -7.41 4.54 7.57
N ALA A 36 -6.51 4.80 6.60
CA ALA A 36 -6.32 6.12 6.03
C ALA A 36 -7.31 6.48 4.93
N CYS A 37 -7.72 5.51 4.12
CA CYS A 37 -8.57 5.69 2.94
C CYS A 37 -9.92 5.00 3.08
N LYS A 38 -10.93 5.60 2.46
CA LYS A 38 -12.26 5.00 2.38
C LYS A 38 -12.29 3.85 1.36
N LYS A 39 -12.29 2.60 1.84
CA LYS A 39 -12.16 1.36 1.04
C LYS A 39 -13.16 1.22 -0.11
N ASP A 40 -14.39 1.70 0.06
CA ASP A 40 -15.46 1.66 -0.96
C ASP A 40 -15.24 2.66 -2.10
N LYS A 41 -14.44 3.71 -1.89
CA LYS A 41 -14.14 4.75 -2.88
C LYS A 41 -12.75 4.68 -3.46
N ASN A 42 -11.79 4.11 -2.72
CA ASN A 42 -10.38 4.17 -3.03
C ASN A 42 -9.75 2.77 -3.04
N SER A 43 -9.78 2.13 -4.20
CA SER A 43 -8.95 0.95 -4.49
C SER A 43 -7.47 1.35 -4.52
N TYR A 44 -6.55 0.38 -4.33
CA TYR A 44 -5.11 0.61 -4.45
C TYR A 44 -4.74 1.37 -5.73
N ALA A 45 -5.34 1.00 -6.87
CA ALA A 45 -5.09 1.66 -8.16
C ALA A 45 -5.49 3.15 -8.14
N GLN A 46 -6.65 3.49 -7.55
CA GLN A 46 -7.08 4.88 -7.43
C GLN A 46 -6.18 5.67 -6.48
N VAL A 47 -5.79 5.09 -5.33
CA VAL A 47 -4.84 5.75 -4.41
C VAL A 47 -3.49 5.97 -5.10
N TRP A 48 -3.05 5.02 -5.92
CA TRP A 48 -1.84 5.16 -6.73
C TRP A 48 -1.94 6.29 -7.76
N GLU A 49 -3.06 6.43 -8.44
CA GLU A 49 -3.31 7.58 -9.33
C GLU A 49 -3.24 8.91 -8.56
N ARG A 50 -3.86 8.97 -7.37
CA ARG A 50 -3.76 10.16 -6.49
C ARG A 50 -2.32 10.46 -6.08
N TYR A 51 -1.50 9.44 -5.83
CA TYR A 51 -0.07 9.60 -5.56
C TYR A 51 0.68 10.23 -6.73
N ILE A 52 0.46 9.72 -7.95
CA ILE A 52 1.08 10.24 -9.17
C ILE A 52 0.66 11.70 -9.42
N ASP A 53 -0.64 11.98 -9.27
CA ASP A 53 -1.23 13.30 -9.53
C ASP A 53 -0.99 14.31 -8.40
N ARG A 54 -0.27 13.93 -7.33
CA ARG A 54 -0.03 14.77 -6.15
C ARG A 54 -1.32 15.26 -5.48
N THR A 55 -2.34 14.41 -5.48
CA THR A 55 -3.66 14.66 -4.87
C THR A 55 -4.02 13.63 -3.80
N LEU A 56 -3.02 13.08 -3.09
CA LEU A 56 -3.16 12.03 -2.06
C LEU A 56 -4.22 12.31 -1.01
N MET A 57 -4.33 13.56 -0.54
CA MET A 57 -5.31 13.92 0.50
C MET A 57 -6.76 13.75 0.05
N GLN A 58 -7.04 13.68 -1.26
CA GLN A 58 -8.37 13.33 -1.77
C GLN A 58 -8.75 11.86 -1.51
N ALA A 59 -7.77 11.01 -1.17
CA ALA A 59 -8.01 9.62 -0.79
C ALA A 59 -8.32 9.46 0.71
N ALA A 60 -8.05 10.48 1.54
CA ALA A 60 -8.26 10.42 2.98
C ALA A 60 -9.73 10.12 3.33
N ASP A 61 -9.95 9.32 4.38
CA ASP A 61 -11.29 8.94 4.81
C ASP A 61 -12.09 10.15 5.30
N ASP A 62 -13.19 10.45 4.62
CA ASP A 62 -14.11 11.55 4.91
C ASP A 62 -14.70 11.48 6.34
N ARG A 63 -14.77 10.28 6.94
CA ARG A 63 -15.25 10.07 8.31
C ARG A 63 -14.30 10.62 9.37
N LEU A 64 -13.02 10.81 9.04
CA LEU A 64 -12.05 11.43 9.95
C LEU A 64 -12.27 12.94 10.06
N GLN A 65 -13.05 13.56 9.17
CA GLN A 65 -13.43 14.98 9.24
C GLN A 65 -12.23 15.94 9.37
N GLY A 66 -11.08 15.59 8.81
CA GLY A 66 -9.84 16.37 8.93
C GLY A 66 -9.18 16.31 10.31
N ALA A 67 -9.62 15.43 11.21
CA ALA A 67 -9.03 15.23 12.54
C ALA A 67 -7.76 14.36 12.47
N PHE A 68 -6.82 14.74 11.62
CA PHE A 68 -5.52 14.10 11.46
C PHE A 68 -4.49 15.16 11.05
N ASP A 69 -3.22 14.88 11.33
CA ASP A 69 -2.12 15.65 10.76
C ASP A 69 -1.95 15.27 9.28
N GLU A 70 -1.99 16.25 8.37
CA GLU A 70 -1.91 16.01 6.93
C GLU A 70 -0.59 15.35 6.52
N THR A 71 0.52 15.73 7.17
CA THR A 71 1.85 15.16 6.88
C THR A 71 1.87 13.70 7.27
N GLN A 72 1.41 13.37 8.48
CA GLN A 72 1.35 11.99 8.96
C GLN A 72 0.36 11.15 8.15
N MET A 73 -0.78 11.72 7.74
CA MET A 73 -1.72 11.04 6.84
C MET A 73 -1.06 10.72 5.49
N GLU A 74 -0.33 11.67 4.91
CA GLU A 74 0.40 11.44 3.66
C GLU A 74 1.42 10.31 3.81
N ARG A 75 2.17 10.29 4.93
CA ARG A 75 3.11 9.20 5.24
C ARG A 75 2.41 7.84 5.30
N VAL A 76 1.32 7.74 6.05
CA VAL A 76 0.58 6.47 6.21
C VAL A 76 0.10 5.97 4.84
N ILE A 77 -0.46 6.84 4.00
CA ILE A 77 -0.94 6.45 2.67
C ILE A 77 0.22 6.02 1.78
N ILE A 78 1.32 6.77 1.75
CA ILE A 78 2.51 6.44 0.95
C ILE A 78 3.11 5.11 1.39
N LEU A 79 3.22 4.86 2.70
CA LEU A 79 3.71 3.58 3.20
C LEU A 79 2.77 2.44 2.82
N GLY A 80 1.46 2.65 2.94
CA GLY A 80 0.45 1.70 2.47
C GLY A 80 0.67 1.31 1.00
N LEU A 81 0.90 2.32 0.13
CA LEU A 81 1.22 2.10 -1.28
C LEU A 81 2.55 1.36 -1.50
N TRP A 82 3.57 1.68 -0.71
CA TRP A 82 4.90 1.06 -0.79
C TRP A 82 4.87 -0.41 -0.35
N CYS A 83 4.19 -0.72 0.74
CA CYS A 83 3.98 -2.08 1.23
C CYS A 83 3.15 -2.93 0.27
N CYS A 84 2.21 -2.32 -0.47
CA CYS A 84 1.33 -3.02 -1.41
C CYS A 84 1.88 -3.10 -2.84
N GLN A 85 3.17 -2.83 -3.05
CA GLN A 85 3.80 -2.93 -4.37
C GLN A 85 3.60 -4.33 -4.97
N PRO A 86 3.18 -4.43 -6.25
CA PRO A 86 3.06 -5.72 -6.93
C PRO A 86 4.38 -6.49 -7.01
N ASN A 87 5.50 -5.78 -7.18
CA ASN A 87 6.83 -6.39 -7.11
C ASN A 87 7.24 -6.56 -5.63
N ILE A 88 7.34 -7.82 -5.19
CA ILE A 88 7.76 -8.21 -3.83
C ILE A 88 9.09 -7.57 -3.43
N GLU A 89 10.05 -7.49 -4.33
CA GLU A 89 11.40 -6.96 -4.06
C GLU A 89 11.41 -5.44 -3.83
N MET A 90 10.36 -4.74 -4.26
CA MET A 90 10.22 -3.30 -4.09
C MET A 90 9.53 -2.91 -2.79
N ARG A 91 8.94 -3.88 -2.07
CA ARG A 91 8.30 -3.65 -0.77
C ARG A 91 9.37 -3.41 0.30
N PRO A 92 9.11 -2.54 1.29
CA PRO A 92 10.05 -2.34 2.38
C PRO A 92 10.11 -3.56 3.28
N MET A 93 11.24 -3.73 3.97
CA MET A 93 11.28 -4.56 5.17
C MET A 93 10.42 -3.93 6.26
N MET A 94 9.86 -4.74 7.17
CA MET A 94 9.03 -4.20 8.25
C MET A 94 9.78 -3.18 9.12
N GLU A 95 11.08 -3.38 9.36
CA GLU A 95 11.92 -2.42 10.07
C GLU A 95 11.96 -1.05 9.36
N GLN A 96 12.10 -1.02 8.03
CA GLN A 96 12.08 0.21 7.24
C GLN A 96 10.69 0.86 7.23
N ALA A 97 9.63 0.05 7.22
CA ALA A 97 8.26 0.54 7.30
C ALA A 97 7.99 1.22 8.66
N MET A 98 8.45 0.62 9.75
CA MET A 98 8.30 1.18 11.10
C MET A 98 9.16 2.43 11.30
N ASP A 99 10.43 2.39 10.89
CA ASP A 99 11.30 3.57 10.90
C ASP A 99 10.70 4.73 10.10
N PHE A 100 10.05 4.44 8.96
CA PHE A 100 9.34 5.45 8.19
C PHE A 100 8.12 6.04 8.92
N LEU A 101 7.38 5.28 9.72
CA LEU A 101 6.28 5.83 10.53
C LEU A 101 6.76 6.60 11.75
N GLU A 102 7.89 6.19 12.34
CA GLU A 102 8.41 6.76 13.59
C GLU A 102 9.30 7.99 13.36
N SER A 103 9.89 8.13 12.16
CA SER A 103 10.75 9.26 11.80
C SER A 103 10.04 10.30 10.95
N ASP A 104 10.47 11.56 11.07
CA ASP A 104 10.07 12.66 10.17
C ASP A 104 10.97 12.74 8.91
N GLY A 105 11.50 11.60 8.46
CA GLY A 105 12.37 11.52 7.29
C GLY A 105 11.68 11.93 5.98
N PRO A 106 12.42 12.13 4.88
CA PRO A 106 11.82 12.48 3.58
C PRO A 106 10.88 11.39 3.06
N LEU A 107 9.83 11.80 2.34
CA LEU A 107 8.91 10.87 1.68
C LEU A 107 9.61 10.13 0.53
N PRO A 108 9.47 8.79 0.43
CA PRO A 108 10.04 8.03 -0.67
C PRO A 108 9.35 8.35 -1.99
N LYS A 109 10.13 8.34 -3.07
CA LYS A 109 9.59 8.36 -4.44
C LYS A 109 9.37 6.93 -4.87
N LEU A 110 8.11 6.51 -4.91
CA LEU A 110 7.76 5.15 -5.29
C LEU A 110 7.83 5.02 -6.82
N ALA A 111 8.50 3.96 -7.29
CA ALA A 111 8.48 3.61 -8.71
C ALA A 111 7.14 2.94 -9.05
N LYS A 112 6.62 3.22 -10.25
CA LYS A 112 5.48 2.48 -10.78
C LYS A 112 5.92 1.01 -10.95
N PRO A 113 5.10 0.02 -10.56
CA PRO A 113 5.36 -1.35 -10.91
C PRO A 113 5.42 -1.44 -12.44
N GLU A 114 6.61 -1.73 -12.99
CA GLU A 114 6.73 -2.06 -14.40
C GLU A 114 5.86 -3.29 -14.62
N THR A 115 4.85 -3.15 -15.46
CA THR A 115 4.01 -4.27 -15.87
C THR A 115 4.96 -5.22 -16.60
N SER A 116 5.33 -6.33 -15.97
CA SER A 116 6.15 -7.37 -16.59
C SER A 116 5.39 -7.96 -17.77
N SER A 117 5.44 -7.28 -18.91
CA SER A 117 5.12 -7.83 -20.22
C SER A 117 6.35 -8.60 -20.68
N SER A 118 6.58 -9.77 -20.09
CA SER A 118 7.40 -10.78 -20.76
C SER A 118 6.49 -11.49 -21.75
N ALA A 119 6.50 -11.02 -23.01
CA ALA A 119 5.91 -11.74 -24.12
C ALA A 119 6.53 -13.15 -24.22
N PRO A 120 5.75 -14.20 -24.54
CA PRO A 120 6.26 -15.56 -24.63
C PRO A 120 7.24 -15.66 -25.80
N SER A 121 8.47 -16.04 -25.48
CA SER A 121 9.45 -16.49 -26.46
C SER A 121 8.96 -17.80 -27.10
N ASN A 122 8.92 -17.75 -28.43
CA ASN A 122 8.59 -18.80 -29.41
C ASN A 122 8.88 -20.25 -29.01
#